data_AF-A0A7C8NIY5-F1
#
_entry.id   AF-A0A7C8NIY5-F1
#
_cell.length_a   1.000
_cell.length_b   1.000
_cell.length_c   1.000
_cell.angle_alpha   90.00
_cell.angle_beta   90.00
_cell.angle_gamma   90.00
#
_symmetry.space_group_name_H-M   'P 1'
#
loop_
_entity.id
_entity.type
_entity.pdbx_description
1 polymer ?
#
loop_
_entity_poly.entity_id
_entity_poly.type
_entity_poly.pdbx_seq_one_letter_code
_entity_poly.pdbx_strand_id
1 'polypeptide(L)'
;MQFSIIAIATALISVVAAAPVDNPNWPGELLKRQAPGTPLYYCHDNCGQAIAGSRKTGKCSSPAFIHNYSNCIQCSGPDNNNIWHHYSTTLTPAGASCGFPTTPDSGVQPPVGPAIPDGGVWP
;
A
#
# COMPACT_ATOMS: atom_id res chain seq x y z
N MET A 1 53.74 32.55 -3.47
CA MET A 1 53.52 31.69 -2.30
C MET A 1 52.12 31.11 -2.43
N GLN A 2 52.05 29.81 -2.65
CA GLN A 2 50.84 29.06 -2.98
C GLN A 2 50.27 28.50 -1.67
N PHE A 3 49.05 28.91 -1.30
CA PHE A 3 48.35 28.31 -0.15
C PHE A 3 47.11 27.58 -0.68
N SER A 4 47.27 26.26 -0.83
CA SER A 4 46.20 25.33 -1.17
C SER A 4 45.21 25.23 -0.02
N ILE A 5 43.95 25.60 -0.27
CA ILE A 5 42.84 25.34 0.66
C ILE A 5 42.33 23.92 0.35
N ILE A 6 42.67 22.98 1.23
CA ILE A 6 42.15 21.61 1.19
C ILE A 6 40.70 21.65 1.65
N ALA A 7 39.76 21.39 0.74
CA ALA A 7 38.36 21.16 1.07
C ALA A 7 38.21 19.76 1.69
N ILE A 8 37.96 19.70 3.00
CA ILE A 8 37.63 18.45 3.70
C ILE A 8 36.14 18.16 3.45
N ALA A 9 35.86 17.26 2.52
CA ALA A 9 34.52 16.73 2.31
C ALA A 9 34.26 15.61 3.34
N THR A 10 33.44 15.89 4.36
CA THR A 10 32.92 14.88 5.29
C THR A 10 31.79 14.10 4.62
N ALA A 11 32.07 12.88 4.19
CA ALA A 11 31.04 11.94 3.73
C ALA A 11 30.26 11.41 4.95
N LEU A 12 29.00 11.83 5.10
CA LEU A 12 28.06 11.21 6.03
C LEU A 12 27.63 9.86 5.47
N ILE A 13 28.21 8.78 5.98
CA ILE A 13 27.79 7.42 5.65
C ILE A 13 26.56 7.11 6.51
N SER A 14 25.37 7.14 5.91
CA SER A 14 24.16 6.63 6.56
C SER A 14 24.28 5.10 6.70
N VAL A 15 24.46 4.64 7.94
CA VAL A 15 24.44 3.20 8.25
C VAL A 15 22.98 2.73 8.22
N VAL A 16 22.61 1.93 7.22
CA VAL A 16 21.33 1.22 7.25
C VAL A 16 21.53 -0.02 8.14
N ALA A 17 20.91 -0.02 9.31
CA ALA A 17 20.88 -1.23 10.15
C ALA A 17 19.93 -2.26 9.52
N ALA A 18 20.49 -3.30 8.90
CA ALA A 18 19.72 -4.49 8.58
C ALA A 18 19.54 -5.30 9.86
N ALA A 19 18.30 -5.55 10.28
CA ALA A 19 18.03 -6.47 11.37
C ALA A 19 18.39 -7.90 10.92
N PRO A 20 19.16 -8.68 11.71
CA PRO A 20 19.40 -10.07 11.39
C PRO A 20 18.09 -10.84 11.47
N VAL A 21 17.79 -11.60 10.42
CA VAL A 21 16.63 -12.47 10.37
C VAL A 21 17.05 -13.84 10.88
N ASP A 22 16.95 -14.04 12.19
CA ASP A 22 17.43 -15.25 12.88
C ASP A 22 16.58 -16.51 12.59
N ASN A 23 15.48 -16.36 11.84
CA ASN A 23 14.59 -17.44 11.46
C ASN A 23 14.94 -17.97 10.06
N PRO A 24 15.51 -19.17 9.90
CA PRO A 24 15.84 -19.74 8.59
C PRO A 24 14.62 -19.97 7.68
N ASN A 25 13.40 -20.00 8.25
CA ASN A 25 12.15 -20.11 7.50
C ASN A 25 11.52 -18.74 7.14
N TRP A 26 12.24 -17.63 7.32
CA TRP A 26 11.74 -16.31 6.98
C TRP A 26 11.23 -16.15 5.53
N PRO A 27 11.79 -16.82 4.49
CA PRO A 27 11.24 -16.69 3.14
C PRO A 27 9.85 -17.31 3.04
N GLY A 28 9.62 -18.45 3.70
CA GLY A 28 8.31 -19.08 3.79
C GLY A 28 7.31 -18.22 4.55
N GLU A 29 7.73 -17.55 5.62
CA GLU A 29 6.90 -16.59 6.36
C GLU A 29 6.56 -15.34 5.52
N LEU A 30 7.49 -14.84 4.69
CA LEU A 30 7.20 -13.77 3.74
C LEU A 30 6.23 -14.19 2.64
N LEU A 31 6.41 -15.40 2.09
CA LEU A 31 5.49 -15.95 1.08
C LEU A 31 4.09 -16.16 1.65
N LYS A 32 3.96 -16.59 2.91
CA LYS A 32 2.68 -16.70 3.61
C LYS A 32 1.99 -15.34 3.77
N ARG A 33 2.75 -14.27 3.99
CA ARG A 33 2.23 -12.88 4.03
C ARG A 33 1.78 -12.38 2.67
N GLN A 34 2.33 -12.95 1.60
CA GLN A 34 1.95 -12.61 0.23
C GLN A 34 0.81 -13.47 -0.32
N ALA A 35 0.59 -14.70 0.15
CA ALA A 35 -0.45 -15.66 -0.28
C ALA A 35 -1.32 -15.26 -1.51
N PRO A 36 -0.74 -15.13 -2.72
CA PRO A 36 -1.45 -14.55 -3.86
C PRO A 36 -2.62 -15.44 -4.27
N GLY A 37 -3.73 -14.84 -4.69
CA GLY A 37 -4.94 -15.58 -5.04
C GLY A 37 -5.93 -15.79 -3.90
N THR A 38 -5.57 -15.44 -2.66
CA THR A 38 -6.51 -15.49 -1.53
C THR A 38 -7.40 -14.24 -1.46
N PRO A 39 -8.62 -14.33 -0.91
CA PRO A 39 -9.47 -13.15 -0.69
C PRO A 39 -8.79 -12.04 0.13
N LEU A 40 -8.02 -12.42 1.15
CA LEU A 40 -7.27 -11.47 1.98
C LEU A 40 -6.16 -10.78 1.19
N TYR A 41 -5.41 -11.53 0.37
CA TYR A 41 -4.39 -10.95 -0.49
C TYR A 41 -4.98 -9.92 -1.46
N TYR A 42 -6.05 -10.29 -2.17
CA TYR A 42 -6.69 -9.36 -3.09
C TYR A 42 -7.26 -8.13 -2.38
N CYS A 43 -7.78 -8.28 -1.16
CA CYS A 43 -8.22 -7.13 -0.38
C CYS A 43 -7.06 -6.17 -0.05
N HIS A 44 -5.95 -6.71 0.45
CA HIS A 44 -4.74 -5.93 0.74
C HIS A 44 -4.17 -5.25 -0.51
N ASP A 45 -4.12 -5.96 -1.65
CA ASP A 45 -3.58 -5.45 -2.91
C ASP A 45 -4.45 -4.31 -3.47
N ASN A 46 -5.77 -4.47 -3.48
CA ASN A 46 -6.69 -3.40 -3.90
C ASN A 46 -6.55 -2.15 -3.00
N CYS A 47 -6.52 -2.32 -1.67
CA CYS A 47 -6.32 -1.20 -0.76
C CYS A 47 -4.94 -0.53 -0.93
N GLY A 48 -3.89 -1.31 -1.16
CA GLY A 48 -2.54 -0.81 -1.42
C GLY A 48 -2.44 -0.02 -2.73
N GLN A 49 -2.99 -0.55 -3.81
CA GLN A 49 -3.01 0.13 -5.11
C GLN A 49 -3.95 1.35 -5.10
N ALA A 50 -5.03 1.33 -4.31
CA ALA A 50 -5.85 2.53 -4.09
C ALA A 50 -5.03 3.66 -3.42
N ILE A 51 -4.14 3.35 -2.47
CA ILE A 51 -3.22 4.35 -1.88
C ILE A 51 -2.24 4.88 -2.94
N ALA A 52 -1.70 4.01 -3.80
CA ALA A 52 -0.82 4.44 -4.87
C ALA A 52 -1.55 5.38 -5.84
N GLY A 53 -2.76 4.99 -6.27
CA GLY A 53 -3.62 5.79 -7.13
C GLY A 53 -4.07 7.10 -6.49
N SER A 54 -4.29 7.13 -5.17
CA SER A 54 -4.78 8.33 -4.48
C SER A 54 -3.80 9.50 -4.51
N ARG A 55 -2.52 9.23 -4.79
CA ARG A 55 -1.45 10.23 -4.87
C ARG A 55 -1.37 10.90 -6.25
N LYS A 56 -2.11 10.40 -7.24
CA LYS A 56 -2.08 10.91 -8.62
C LYS A 56 -3.08 12.05 -8.82
N THR A 57 -2.73 12.97 -9.71
CA THR A 57 -3.67 13.97 -10.22
C THR A 57 -4.77 13.26 -11.03
N GLY A 58 -6.01 13.78 -10.99
CA GLY A 58 -7.12 13.18 -11.71
C GLY A 58 -7.59 11.81 -11.18
N LYS A 59 -7.16 11.39 -9.97
CA LYS A 59 -7.54 10.11 -9.34
C LYS A 59 -9.03 9.78 -9.43
N CYS A 60 -9.91 10.77 -9.26
CA CYS A 60 -11.36 10.56 -9.22
C CYS A 60 -11.96 10.10 -10.56
N SER A 61 -11.23 10.25 -11.67
CA SER A 61 -11.60 9.72 -13.00
C SER A 61 -10.66 8.61 -13.47
N SER A 62 -9.71 8.17 -12.64
CA SER A 62 -8.80 7.07 -12.97
C SER A 62 -9.55 5.73 -12.82
N PRO A 63 -9.69 4.93 -13.89
CA PRO A 63 -10.34 3.62 -13.80
C PRO A 63 -9.65 2.69 -12.79
N ALA A 64 -8.32 2.75 -12.69
CA ALA A 64 -7.55 1.94 -11.75
C ALA A 64 -7.85 2.34 -10.30
N PHE A 65 -7.83 3.64 -9.99
CA PHE A 65 -8.14 4.11 -8.64
C PHE A 65 -9.57 3.78 -8.25
N ILE A 66 -10.55 4.03 -9.12
CA ILE A 66 -11.96 3.76 -8.86
C ILE A 66 -12.19 2.26 -8.58
N HIS A 67 -11.64 1.38 -9.42
CA HIS A 67 -11.71 -0.08 -9.23
C HIS A 67 -11.11 -0.51 -7.90
N ASN A 68 -9.85 -0.12 -7.66
CA ASN A 68 -9.10 -0.52 -6.46
C ASN A 68 -9.75 0.02 -5.18
N TYR A 69 -10.20 1.27 -5.20
CA TYR A 69 -10.87 1.91 -4.08
C TYR A 69 -12.20 1.23 -3.77
N SER A 70 -13.02 0.97 -4.79
CA SER A 70 -14.31 0.29 -4.64
C SER A 70 -14.13 -1.10 -4.03
N ASN A 71 -13.18 -1.89 -4.56
CA ASN A 71 -12.89 -3.21 -4.02
C ASN A 71 -12.37 -3.14 -2.58
N CYS A 72 -11.54 -2.15 -2.26
CA CYS A 72 -11.08 -1.93 -0.89
C CYS A 72 -12.25 -1.63 0.07
N ILE A 73 -13.19 -0.75 -0.31
CA ILE A 73 -14.39 -0.47 0.48
C ILE A 73 -15.23 -1.73 0.68
N GLN A 74 -15.41 -2.54 -0.37
CA GLN A 74 -16.17 -3.79 -0.29
C GLN A 74 -15.55 -4.80 0.69
N CYS A 75 -14.24 -5.04 0.62
CA CYS A 75 -13.64 -6.20 1.29
C CYS A 75 -13.04 -5.90 2.68
N SER A 76 -12.80 -4.63 3.02
CA SER A 76 -11.95 -4.26 4.16
C SER A 76 -12.67 -4.12 5.49
N GLY A 77 -14.00 -4.20 5.48
CA GLY A 77 -14.86 -4.07 6.67
C GLY A 77 -14.69 -5.19 7.70
N PRO A 78 -15.17 -4.98 8.94
CA PRO A 78 -14.98 -5.90 10.07
C PRO A 78 -15.62 -7.28 9.86
N ASP A 79 -16.69 -7.36 9.08
CA ASP A 79 -17.38 -8.61 8.75
C ASP A 79 -16.68 -9.41 7.64
N ASN A 80 -15.57 -8.89 7.11
CA ASN A 80 -14.81 -9.47 5.99
C ASN A 80 -13.35 -9.69 6.42
N ASN A 81 -12.41 -8.91 5.86
CA ASN A 81 -10.99 -9.04 6.19
C ASN A 81 -10.58 -8.19 7.40
N ASN A 82 -11.43 -7.24 7.82
CA ASN A 82 -11.19 -6.32 8.92
C ASN A 82 -9.84 -5.56 8.83
N ILE A 83 -9.45 -5.14 7.63
CA ILE A 83 -8.16 -4.46 7.39
C ILE A 83 -8.28 -2.95 7.19
N TRP A 84 -9.50 -2.40 7.14
CA TRP A 84 -9.73 -0.98 6.85
C TRP A 84 -8.92 -0.03 7.75
N HIS A 85 -8.74 -0.41 9.03
CA HIS A 85 -7.98 0.37 9.99
C HIS A 85 -6.53 0.65 9.56
N HIS A 86 -5.92 -0.21 8.72
CA HIS A 86 -4.59 0.03 8.16
C HIS A 86 -4.55 1.06 7.02
N TYR A 87 -5.67 1.28 6.33
CA TYR A 87 -5.73 2.07 5.09
C TYR A 87 -6.55 3.36 5.22
N SER A 88 -7.47 3.39 6.18
CA SER A 88 -8.50 4.43 6.36
C SER A 88 -7.93 5.84 6.45
N THR A 89 -6.77 6.04 7.09
CA THR A 89 -6.15 7.36 7.27
C THR A 89 -5.82 8.04 5.94
N THR A 90 -5.46 7.25 4.92
CA THR A 90 -5.16 7.77 3.57
C THR A 90 -6.39 7.73 2.67
N LEU A 91 -7.15 6.63 2.71
CA LEU A 91 -8.24 6.40 1.77
C LEU A 91 -9.53 7.15 2.11
N THR A 92 -9.79 7.46 3.38
CA THR A 92 -10.94 8.29 3.79
C THR A 92 -10.89 9.68 3.15
N PRO A 93 -9.83 10.50 3.33
CA PRO A 93 -9.78 11.82 2.70
C PRO A 93 -9.69 11.73 1.16
N ALA A 94 -9.01 10.71 0.62
CA ALA A 94 -8.93 10.52 -0.83
C ALA A 94 -10.30 10.25 -1.45
N GLY A 95 -11.07 9.31 -0.91
CA GLY A 95 -12.42 9.00 -1.38
C GLY A 95 -13.40 10.15 -1.15
N ALA A 96 -13.34 10.81 0.02
CA ALA A 96 -14.15 11.99 0.30
C ALA A 96 -13.94 13.10 -0.74
N SER A 97 -12.69 13.35 -1.15
CA SER A 97 -12.39 14.35 -2.19
C SER A 97 -12.95 14.01 -3.58
N CYS A 98 -13.32 12.75 -3.80
CA CYS A 98 -13.97 12.26 -5.02
C CYS A 98 -15.49 12.05 -4.87
N GLY A 99 -16.06 12.31 -3.68
CA GLY A 99 -17.46 12.01 -3.38
C GLY A 99 -17.78 10.52 -3.26
N PHE A 100 -16.78 9.68 -2.98
CA PHE A 100 -16.96 8.23 -2.82
C PHE A 100 -17.32 7.86 -1.37
N PRO A 101 -17.93 6.68 -1.14
CA PRO A 101 -18.14 6.15 0.21
C PRO A 101 -16.82 6.03 0.97
N THR A 102 -16.81 6.38 2.26
CA THR A 102 -15.60 6.34 3.11
C THR A 102 -15.69 5.35 4.25
N THR A 103 -16.72 4.51 4.25
CA THR A 103 -16.94 3.45 5.22
C THR A 103 -17.02 2.14 4.46
N PRO A 104 -16.33 1.07 4.90
CA PRO A 104 -16.44 -0.23 4.27
C PRO A 104 -17.88 -0.75 4.25
N ASP A 105 -18.18 -1.58 3.27
CA ASP A 105 -19.48 -2.23 3.17
C ASP A 105 -19.72 -3.12 4.40
N SER A 106 -20.93 -3.05 4.95
CA SER A 106 -21.36 -3.87 6.10
C SER A 106 -21.77 -5.27 5.68
N GLY A 107 -21.65 -6.25 6.58
CA GLY A 107 -22.02 -7.64 6.32
C GLY A 107 -20.98 -8.38 5.47
N VAL A 108 -21.18 -9.70 5.34
CA VAL A 108 -20.29 -10.56 4.56
C VAL A 108 -20.45 -10.25 3.07
N GLN A 109 -19.35 -9.84 2.45
CA GLN A 109 -19.24 -9.49 1.04
C GLN A 109 -18.62 -10.64 0.25
N PRO A 110 -18.94 -10.78 -1.06
CA PRO A 110 -18.24 -11.71 -1.91
C PRO A 110 -16.74 -11.32 -2.04
N PRO A 111 -15.83 -12.29 -2.23
CA PRO A 111 -14.43 -12.01 -2.46
C PRO A 111 -14.21 -11.08 -3.66
N VAL A 112 -13.32 -10.10 -3.50
CA VAL A 112 -12.90 -9.21 -4.59
C VAL A 112 -11.82 -9.87 -5.44
N GLY A 113 -11.77 -9.47 -6.72
CA GLY A 113 -10.72 -9.88 -7.65
C GLY A 113 -9.40 -9.11 -7.47
N PRO A 114 -8.40 -9.39 -8.33
CA PRO A 114 -7.11 -8.70 -8.29
C PRO A 114 -7.24 -7.19 -8.52
N ALA A 115 -6.28 -6.44 -7.98
CA ALA A 115 -6.18 -5.01 -8.21
C ALA A 115 -5.74 -4.69 -9.64
N ILE A 116 -6.09 -3.50 -10.12
CA ILE A 116 -5.48 -2.92 -11.32
C ILE A 116 -4.20 -2.21 -10.87
N PRO A 117 -3.02 -2.51 -11.46
CA PRO A 117 -1.79 -1.85 -11.07
C PRO A 117 -1.88 -0.32 -11.25
N ASP A 118 -1.77 0.43 -10.14
CA ASP A 118 -1.85 1.90 -10.16
C ASP A 118 -0.54 2.55 -9.68
N GLY A 119 0.58 1.89 -9.95
CA GLY A 119 1.92 2.42 -9.72
C GLY A 119 2.57 1.99 -8.40
N GLY A 120 2.03 1.00 -7.70
CA GLY A 120 2.80 0.19 -6.76
C GLY A 120 3.69 -0.81 -7.50
N VAL A 121 4.64 -0.37 -8.33
CA VAL A 121 5.79 -1.23 -8.65
C VAL A 121 6.71 -1.10 -7.45
N TRP A 122 6.56 -1.99 -6.48
CA TRP A 122 7.58 -2.17 -5.45
C TRP A 122 8.87 -2.62 -6.18
N PRO A 123 10.01 -1.92 -6.01
CA PRO A 123 11.29 -2.47 -6.45
C PRO A 123 11.58 -3.80 -5.74
#